data_AF-A0A921F8L5-F1
#
_entry.id   AF-A0A921F8L5-F1
#
_cell.length_a   1.000
_cell.length_b   1.000
_cell.length_c   1.000
_cell.angle_alpha   90.00
_cell.angle_beta   90.00
_cell.angle_gamma   90.00
#
_symmetry.space_group_name_H-M   'P 1'
#
loop_
_entity.id
_entity.type
_entity.pdbx_description
1 polymer ?
#
loop_
_entity_poly.entity_id
_entity_poly.type
_entity_poly.pdbx_seq_one_letter_code
_entity_poly.pdbx_strand_id
1 'polypeptide(L)'
;MSFSQQKKLFSISAVICVVLLVIAAFGDLQISNTVINYRSVFGTLFQSVGEFPQYLIFVISGQIALTFAFKMQGSVLFKYLLGSGGLAVSGWQLKQYLNEVESYFLSVSSNLDQHKPIGLANSDNAAAALSVGKAYWIWLLIFVILTVAFQYWLGHFQLETIQRLLLVAIF
;
A
#
# COMPACT_ATOMS: atom_id res chain seq x y z
N MET A 1 -14.28 12.79 -30.98
CA MET A 1 -13.11 13.69 -30.94
C MET A 1 -12.35 13.53 -32.24
N SER A 2 -11.92 14.60 -32.91
CA SER A 2 -11.17 14.44 -34.18
C SER A 2 -9.74 13.97 -33.93
N PHE A 3 -9.17 13.23 -34.89
CA PHE A 3 -7.78 12.74 -34.81
C PHE A 3 -6.76 13.87 -34.60
N SER A 4 -6.99 15.04 -35.20
CA SER A 4 -6.15 16.23 -35.01
C SER A 4 -6.22 16.78 -33.59
N GLN A 5 -7.39 16.74 -32.94
CA GLN A 5 -7.55 17.17 -31.55
C GLN A 5 -6.90 16.18 -30.58
N GLN A 6 -7.01 14.88 -30.83
CA GLN A 6 -6.32 13.85 -30.04
C GLN A 6 -4.80 14.00 -30.11
N LYS A 7 -4.24 14.22 -31.30
CA LYS A 7 -2.80 14.48 -31.47
C LYS A 7 -2.33 15.74 -30.73
N LYS A 8 -3.12 16.82 -30.79
CA LYS A 8 -2.80 18.07 -30.09
C LYS A 8 -2.79 17.87 -28.57
N LEU A 9 -3.81 17.20 -28.02
CA LEU A 9 -3.88 16.91 -26.59
C LEU A 9 -2.76 15.98 -26.14
N PHE A 10 -2.50 14.90 -26.88
CA PHE A 10 -1.37 14.00 -26.60
C PHE A 10 -0.04 14.76 -26.59
N SER A 11 0.21 15.61 -27.59
CA SER A 11 1.45 16.38 -27.66
C SER A 11 1.59 17.35 -26.49
N ILE A 12 0.50 18.00 -26.07
CA ILE A 12 0.50 18.89 -24.89
C ILE A 12 0.78 18.09 -23.63
N SER A 13 0.07 16.97 -23.42
CA SER A 13 0.28 16.09 -22.26
C SER A 13 1.71 15.55 -22.21
N ALA A 14 2.27 15.12 -23.35
CA ALA A 14 3.64 14.65 -23.44
C ALA A 14 4.65 15.73 -23.06
N VAL A 15 4.48 16.96 -23.56
CA VAL A 15 5.33 18.11 -23.19
C VAL A 15 5.22 18.40 -21.70
N ILE A 16 4.01 18.43 -21.13
CA ILE A 16 3.79 18.63 -19.69
C ILE A 16 4.49 17.53 -18.89
N CYS A 17 4.35 16.27 -19.29
CA CYS A 17 5.03 15.15 -18.63
C CYS A 17 6.55 15.31 -18.66
N VAL A 18 7.14 15.65 -19.82
CA VAL A 18 8.59 15.88 -19.93
C VAL A 18 9.04 17.03 -19.03
N VAL A 19 8.30 18.14 -19.02
CA VAL A 19 8.61 19.29 -18.16
C VAL A 19 8.55 18.90 -16.68
N LEU A 20 7.50 18.18 -16.25
CA LEU A 20 7.37 17.70 -14.88
C LEU A 20 8.50 16.73 -14.50
N LEU A 21 8.90 15.84 -15.41
CA LEU A 21 10.03 14.92 -15.18
C LEU A 21 11.36 15.67 -15.04
N VAL A 22 11.58 16.73 -15.83
CA VAL A 22 12.78 17.57 -15.69
C VAL A 22 12.76 18.31 -14.35
N ILE A 23 11.62 18.88 -13.96
CA ILE A 23 11.48 19.54 -12.65
C ILE A 23 11.74 18.54 -11.52
N ALA A 24 11.18 17.33 -11.60
CA ALA A 24 11.43 16.29 -10.61
C ALA A 24 12.93 15.90 -10.58
N ALA A 25 13.53 15.62 -11.73
CA ALA A 25 14.92 15.15 -11.80
C ALA A 25 15.94 16.13 -11.20
N PHE A 26 15.71 17.45 -11.32
CA PHE A 26 16.67 18.46 -10.85
C PHE A 26 16.21 19.26 -9.63
N GLY A 27 14.91 19.25 -9.33
CA GLY A 27 14.28 20.08 -8.31
C GLY A 27 13.78 19.30 -7.09
N ASP A 28 13.78 17.96 -7.13
CA ASP A 28 13.20 17.12 -6.06
C ASP A 28 13.74 17.48 -4.67
N LEU A 29 15.07 17.58 -4.52
CA LEU A 29 15.70 17.88 -3.24
C LEU A 29 15.45 19.33 -2.78
N GLN A 30 15.50 20.33 -3.67
CA GLN A 30 15.29 21.73 -3.28
C GLN A 30 13.82 21.98 -2.93
N ILE A 31 12.89 21.43 -3.71
CA ILE A 31 11.45 21.52 -3.43
C ILE A 31 11.15 20.87 -2.08
N SER A 32 11.67 19.66 -1.85
CA SER A 32 11.44 18.93 -0.61
C SER A 32 12.00 19.67 0.61
N ASN A 33 13.23 20.21 0.54
CA ASN A 33 13.80 21.04 1.61
C ASN A 33 13.04 22.35 1.87
N THR A 34 12.35 22.88 0.87
CA THR A 34 11.60 24.15 0.99
C THR A 34 10.20 23.92 1.56
N VAL A 35 9.55 22.80 1.21
CA VAL A 35 8.13 22.53 1.50
C VAL A 35 7.94 21.58 2.69
N ILE A 36 8.87 20.64 2.92
CA ILE A 36 8.72 19.59 3.94
C ILE A 36 9.41 20.01 5.25
N ASN A 37 8.66 19.91 6.35
CA ASN A 37 9.24 19.97 7.68
C ASN A 37 9.71 18.59 8.15
N TYR A 38 10.96 18.25 7.86
CA TYR A 38 11.58 16.96 8.24
C TYR A 38 11.72 16.74 9.75
N ARG A 39 11.43 17.73 10.59
CA ARG A 39 11.42 17.60 12.06
C ARG A 39 10.01 17.32 12.60
N SER A 40 8.98 17.34 11.75
CA SER A 40 7.60 17.10 12.15
C SER A 40 7.39 15.61 12.45
N VAL A 41 7.10 15.29 13.72
CA VAL A 41 6.70 13.94 14.13
C VAL A 41 5.41 13.52 13.42
N PHE A 42 4.43 14.43 13.34
CA PHE A 42 3.16 14.17 12.67
C PHE A 42 3.36 13.86 11.18
N GLY A 43 4.14 14.70 10.47
CA GLY A 43 4.41 14.50 9.04
C GLY A 43 5.13 13.19 8.77
N THR A 44 6.11 12.86 9.61
CA THR A 44 6.88 11.61 9.52
C THR A 44 5.98 10.39 9.73
N LEU A 45 5.10 10.39 10.72
CA LEU A 45 4.18 9.27 10.95
C LEU A 45 3.20 9.07 9.78
N PHE A 46 2.64 10.15 9.26
CA PHE A 46 1.71 10.09 8.13
C PHE A 46 2.41 9.63 6.85
N GLN A 47 3.66 9.99 6.65
CA GLN A 47 4.46 9.48 5.55
C GLN A 47 4.75 7.99 5.74
N SER A 48 5.42 7.61 6.84
CA SER A 48 5.89 6.24 7.05
C SER A 48 4.78 5.18 7.05
N VAL A 49 3.54 5.55 7.41
CA VAL A 49 2.39 4.64 7.44
C VAL A 49 1.46 4.88 6.24
N GLY A 50 1.24 6.13 5.85
CA GLY A 50 0.24 6.51 4.86
C GLY A 50 0.72 6.51 3.42
N GLU A 51 2.03 6.39 3.16
CA GLU A 51 2.61 6.45 1.82
C GLU A 51 2.26 5.23 0.95
N PHE A 52 1.89 4.10 1.55
CA PHE A 52 1.71 2.84 0.83
C PHE A 52 0.28 2.27 0.89
N PRO A 53 -0.76 3.05 0.54
CA PRO A 53 -2.15 2.58 0.61
C PRO A 53 -2.45 1.47 -0.40
N GLN A 54 -1.66 1.39 -1.49
CA GLN A 54 -1.83 0.37 -2.53
C GLN A 54 -1.83 -1.06 -1.99
N TYR A 55 -0.97 -1.37 -1.02
CA TYR A 55 -0.91 -2.71 -0.43
C TYR A 55 -2.18 -3.01 0.36
N LEU A 56 -2.71 -2.02 1.10
CA LEU A 56 -3.95 -2.16 1.87
C LEU A 56 -5.16 -2.39 0.96
N ILE A 57 -5.19 -1.78 -0.23
CA ILE A 57 -6.24 -2.03 -1.24
C ILE A 57 -6.26 -3.51 -1.62
N PHE A 58 -5.10 -4.13 -1.87
CA PHE A 58 -5.04 -5.55 -2.19
C PHE A 58 -5.36 -6.45 -0.99
N VAL A 59 -5.00 -6.03 0.23
CA VAL A 59 -5.43 -6.72 1.47
C VAL A 59 -6.95 -6.74 1.54
N ILE A 60 -7.62 -5.61 1.37
CA ILE A 60 -9.09 -5.53 1.39
C ILE A 60 -9.69 -6.40 0.27
N SER A 61 -9.11 -6.36 -0.92
CA SER A 61 -9.55 -7.14 -2.08
C SER A 61 -9.52 -8.65 -1.82
N GLY A 62 -8.43 -9.16 -1.23
CA GLY A 62 -8.34 -10.57 -0.85
C GLY A 62 -9.30 -10.94 0.28
N GLN A 63 -9.59 -10.02 1.21
CA GLN A 63 -10.59 -10.25 2.26
C GLN A 63 -12.03 -10.29 1.70
N ILE A 64 -12.35 -9.49 0.67
CA ILE A 64 -13.62 -9.56 -0.07
C ILE A 64 -13.76 -10.92 -0.75
N ALA A 65 -12.71 -11.41 -1.42
CA ALA A 65 -12.70 -12.73 -2.04
C ALA A 65 -12.94 -13.85 -1.02
N LEU A 66 -12.32 -13.76 0.15
CA LEU A 66 -12.54 -14.69 1.26
C LEU A 66 -14.00 -14.66 1.76
N THR A 67 -14.56 -13.47 1.99
CA THR A 67 -15.95 -13.34 2.43
C THR A 67 -16.93 -13.87 1.39
N PHE A 68 -16.68 -13.62 0.10
CA PHE A 68 -17.48 -14.18 -0.98
C PHE A 68 -17.43 -15.71 -0.99
N ALA A 69 -16.25 -16.30 -0.85
CA ALA A 69 -16.07 -17.75 -0.78
C ALA A 69 -16.86 -18.38 0.38
N PHE A 70 -16.96 -17.71 1.53
CA PHE A 70 -17.76 -18.17 2.66
C PHE A 70 -19.27 -18.07 2.43
N LYS A 71 -19.75 -17.02 1.73
CA LYS A 71 -21.18 -16.76 1.55
C LYS A 71 -21.81 -17.43 0.33
N MET A 72 -21.03 -17.69 -0.72
CA MET A 72 -21.53 -18.30 -1.95
C MET A 72 -22.08 -19.71 -1.69
N GLN A 73 -23.12 -20.14 -2.41
CA GLN A 73 -23.53 -21.54 -2.51
C GLN A 73 -23.14 -22.05 -3.90
N GLY A 74 -22.41 -23.17 -3.99
CA GLY A 74 -21.87 -23.66 -5.26
C GLY A 74 -20.63 -24.54 -5.12
N SER A 75 -19.84 -24.62 -6.18
CA SER A 75 -18.66 -25.49 -6.29
C SER A 75 -17.70 -25.34 -5.11
N VAL A 76 -17.51 -26.44 -4.38
CA VAL A 76 -16.60 -26.53 -3.23
C VAL A 76 -15.16 -26.20 -3.64
N LEU A 77 -14.73 -26.70 -4.81
CA LEU A 77 -13.40 -26.42 -5.33
C LEU A 77 -13.17 -24.93 -5.58
N PHE A 78 -14.15 -24.25 -6.19
CA PHE A 78 -14.07 -22.83 -6.48
C PHE A 78 -13.97 -21.99 -5.18
N LYS A 79 -14.75 -22.35 -4.16
CA LYS A 79 -14.69 -21.69 -2.84
C LYS A 79 -13.32 -21.80 -2.20
N TYR A 80 -12.75 -23.01 -2.18
CA TYR A 80 -11.44 -23.22 -1.58
C TYR A 80 -10.34 -22.48 -2.33
N LEU A 81 -10.33 -22.52 -3.66
CA LEU A 81 -9.35 -21.80 -4.47
C LEU A 81 -9.46 -20.29 -4.27
N LEU A 82 -10.67 -19.73 -4.33
CA LEU A 82 -10.88 -18.30 -4.14
C LEU A 82 -10.56 -17.84 -2.71
N GLY A 83 -10.99 -18.59 -1.69
CA GLY A 83 -10.73 -18.26 -0.29
C GLY A 83 -9.24 -18.34 0.08
N SER A 84 -8.57 -19.42 -0.32
CA SER A 84 -7.12 -19.57 -0.08
C SER A 84 -6.28 -18.58 -0.89
N GLY A 85 -6.66 -18.31 -2.14
CA GLY A 85 -6.03 -17.27 -2.96
C GLY A 85 -6.21 -15.88 -2.36
N GLY A 86 -7.41 -15.55 -1.89
CA GLY A 86 -7.69 -14.29 -1.19
C GLY A 86 -6.85 -14.13 0.07
N LEU A 87 -6.74 -15.18 0.90
CA LEU A 87 -5.87 -15.19 2.07
C LEU A 87 -4.39 -15.01 1.70
N ALA A 88 -3.90 -15.71 0.69
CA ALA A 88 -2.52 -15.63 0.25
C ALA A 88 -2.16 -14.22 -0.25
N VAL A 89 -3.02 -13.62 -1.09
CA VAL A 89 -2.83 -12.26 -1.59
C VAL A 89 -2.83 -11.26 -0.44
N SER A 90 -3.82 -11.32 0.45
CA SER A 90 -3.88 -10.41 1.61
C SER A 90 -2.68 -10.56 2.52
N GLY A 91 -2.25 -11.80 2.81
CA GLY A 91 -1.09 -12.05 3.65
C GLY A 91 0.19 -11.52 3.01
N TRP A 92 0.39 -11.79 1.71
CA TRP A 92 1.56 -11.31 0.97
C TRP A 92 1.63 -9.78 0.93
N GLN A 93 0.52 -9.12 0.61
CA GLN A 93 0.49 -7.66 0.45
C GLN A 93 0.63 -6.94 1.79
N LEU A 94 0.04 -7.47 2.87
CA LEU A 94 0.29 -6.96 4.22
C LEU A 94 1.77 -7.08 4.59
N LYS A 95 2.44 -8.18 4.22
CA LYS A 95 3.88 -8.33 4.46
C LYS A 95 4.68 -7.25 3.73
N GLN A 96 4.38 -6.99 2.46
CA GLN A 96 5.04 -5.93 1.70
C GLN A 96 4.83 -4.56 2.34
N TYR A 97 3.59 -4.25 2.72
CA TYR A 97 3.28 -3.02 3.46
C TYR A 97 4.12 -2.87 4.73
N LEU A 98 4.21 -3.92 5.57
CA LEU A 98 4.98 -3.86 6.81
C LEU A 98 6.48 -3.71 6.56
N ASN A 99 7.02 -4.30 5.49
CA ASN A 99 8.43 -4.12 5.14
C ASN A 99 8.74 -2.65 4.79
N GLU A 100 7.86 -1.98 4.04
CA GLU A 100 8.04 -0.57 3.71
C GLU A 100 7.94 0.31 4.96
N VAL A 101 6.89 0.10 5.76
CA VAL A 101 6.68 0.81 7.03
C VAL A 101 7.90 0.64 7.94
N GLU A 102 8.40 -0.60 8.06
CA GLU A 102 9.60 -0.92 8.83
C GLU A 102 10.82 -0.16 8.33
N SER A 103 11.08 -0.16 7.02
CA SER A 103 12.20 0.57 6.41
C SER A 103 12.19 2.06 6.77
N TYR A 104 11.02 2.68 6.77
CA TYR A 104 10.85 4.08 7.14
C TYR A 104 11.05 4.31 8.65
N PHE A 105 10.53 3.43 9.52
CA PHE A 105 10.76 3.55 10.96
C PHE A 105 12.22 3.31 11.35
N LEU A 106 12.91 2.41 10.66
CA LEU A 106 14.35 2.20 10.84
C LEU A 106 15.15 3.42 10.39
N SER A 107 14.74 4.08 9.30
CA SER A 107 15.31 5.35 8.88
C SER A 107 15.15 6.43 9.95
N VAL A 108 13.98 6.52 10.58
CA VAL A 108 13.72 7.42 11.73
C VAL A 108 14.69 7.12 12.88
N SER A 109 14.84 5.85 13.27
CA SER A 109 15.75 5.45 14.35
C SER A 109 17.21 5.81 14.01
N SER A 110 17.66 5.51 12.80
CA SER A 110 19.01 5.84 12.34
C SER A 110 19.26 7.35 12.31
N ASN A 111 18.26 8.14 11.92
CA ASN A 111 18.34 9.59 11.92
C ASN A 111 18.44 10.16 13.34
N LEU A 112 17.71 9.59 14.30
CA LEU A 112 17.83 9.97 15.71
C LEU A 112 19.25 9.73 16.23
N ASP A 113 19.82 8.54 15.97
CA ASP A 113 21.18 8.21 16.40
C ASP A 113 22.23 9.15 15.78
N GLN A 114 22.03 9.55 14.51
CA GLN A 114 22.92 10.44 13.77
C GLN A 114 22.60 11.94 13.95
N HIS A 115 21.67 12.30 14.83
CA HIS A 115 21.22 13.69 15.06
C HIS A 115 20.73 14.40 13.77
N LYS A 116 20.18 13.64 12.82
CA LYS A 116 19.56 14.11 11.58
C LYS A 116 18.04 14.32 11.75
N PRO A 117 17.41 15.16 10.92
CA PRO A 117 15.95 15.26 10.88
C PRO A 117 15.27 13.90 10.68
N ILE A 118 14.27 13.59 11.51
CA ILE A 118 13.62 12.28 11.58
C ILE A 118 12.88 11.88 10.31
N GLY A 119 12.30 12.84 9.59
CA GLY A 119 11.53 12.60 8.37
C GLY A 119 12.38 12.46 7.10
N LEU A 120 13.72 12.47 7.20
CA LEU A 120 14.58 12.20 6.05
C LEU A 120 14.53 10.71 5.73
N ALA A 121 13.99 10.35 4.56
CA ALA A 121 14.14 9.00 4.05
C ALA A 121 15.64 8.70 3.85
N ASN A 122 16.08 7.53 4.31
CA ASN A 122 17.49 7.14 4.21
C ASN A 122 17.60 6.00 3.19
N SER A 123 18.00 6.32 1.96
CA SER A 123 18.18 5.35 0.86
C SER A 123 19.53 4.63 0.89
N ASP A 124 20.51 5.18 1.62
CA ASP A 124 21.92 4.79 1.49
C ASP A 124 22.38 3.78 2.54
N ASN A 125 21.64 3.65 3.64
CA ASN A 125 21.91 2.61 4.62
C ASN A 125 21.00 1.43 4.33
N ALA A 126 21.60 0.25 4.10
CA ALA A 126 20.92 -1.02 4.28
C ALA A 126 20.35 -1.04 5.71
N ALA A 127 19.10 -0.59 5.83
CA ALA A 127 18.47 -0.33 7.11
C ALA A 127 18.48 -1.63 7.93
N ALA A 128 18.87 -1.52 9.19
CA ALA A 128 18.96 -2.65 10.09
C ALA A 128 17.58 -3.33 10.21
N ALA A 129 17.35 -4.41 9.46
CA ALA A 129 16.06 -5.09 9.46
C ALA A 129 15.77 -5.70 10.84
N LEU A 130 14.50 -5.74 11.23
CA LEU A 130 14.05 -6.57 12.33
C LEU A 130 14.51 -8.01 12.09
N SER A 131 14.78 -8.72 13.19
CA SER A 131 15.04 -10.15 13.06
C SER A 131 13.85 -10.84 12.40
N VAL A 132 14.15 -11.74 11.47
CA VAL A 132 13.14 -12.44 10.65
C VAL A 132 12.00 -13.00 11.52
N GLY A 133 12.33 -13.60 12.66
CA GLY A 133 11.34 -14.11 13.61
C GLY A 133 10.39 -13.05 14.16
N LYS A 134 10.91 -11.88 14.57
CA LYS A 134 10.09 -10.77 15.08
C LYS A 134 9.18 -10.21 13.98
N ALA A 135 9.73 -10.01 12.77
CA ALA A 135 8.97 -9.51 11.63
C ALA A 135 7.80 -10.44 11.26
N TYR A 136 8.04 -11.76 11.20
CA TYR A 136 6.96 -12.72 10.95
C TYR A 136 5.92 -12.77 12.07
N TRP A 137 6.32 -12.64 13.34
CA TRP A 137 5.38 -12.58 14.45
C TRP A 137 4.47 -11.34 14.39
N ILE A 138 5.04 -10.17 14.12
CA ILE A 138 4.29 -8.92 13.96
C ILE A 138 3.34 -9.04 12.76
N TRP A 139 3.84 -9.52 11.63
CA TRP A 139 3.03 -9.75 10.43
C TRP A 139 1.84 -10.68 10.71
N LEU A 140 2.07 -11.82 11.35
CA LEU A 140 1.02 -12.80 11.65
C LEU A 140 -0.02 -12.22 12.60
N LEU A 141 0.41 -11.52 13.65
CA LEU A 141 -0.49 -10.88 14.61
C LEU A 141 -1.39 -9.85 13.93
N ILE A 142 -0.80 -8.94 13.14
CA ILE A 142 -1.56 -7.91 12.42
C ILE A 142 -2.48 -8.56 11.38
N PHE A 143 -2.01 -9.61 10.68
CA PHE A 143 -2.80 -10.32 9.68
C PHE A 143 -4.06 -10.94 10.27
N VAL A 144 -3.94 -11.58 11.44
CA VAL A 144 -5.09 -12.17 12.15
C VAL A 144 -6.06 -11.07 12.59
N ILE A 145 -5.57 -9.99 13.21
CA ILE A 145 -6.42 -8.88 13.67
C ILE A 145 -7.19 -8.27 12.49
N LEU A 146 -6.50 -7.95 11.39
CA LEU A 146 -7.12 -7.37 10.20
C LEU A 146 -8.11 -8.34 9.57
N THR A 147 -7.76 -9.63 9.46
CA THR A 147 -8.67 -10.64 8.92
C THR A 147 -9.94 -10.72 9.76
N VAL A 148 -9.84 -10.78 11.09
CA VAL A 148 -11.03 -10.78 11.97
C VAL A 148 -11.86 -9.51 11.79
N ALA A 149 -11.21 -8.33 11.78
CA ALA A 149 -11.90 -7.06 11.61
C ALA A 149 -12.62 -6.96 10.26
N PHE A 150 -11.97 -7.35 9.17
CA PHE A 150 -12.56 -7.34 7.83
C PHE A 150 -13.66 -8.38 7.69
N GLN A 151 -13.48 -9.60 8.20
CA GLN A 151 -14.53 -10.62 8.13
C GLN A 151 -15.74 -10.26 9.01
N TYR A 152 -15.53 -9.61 10.15
CA TYR A 152 -16.61 -9.03 10.94
C TYR A 152 -17.37 -7.96 10.15
N TRP A 153 -16.64 -6.96 9.62
CA TRP A 153 -17.23 -5.86 8.86
C TRP A 153 -17.94 -6.31 7.58
N LEU A 154 -17.24 -7.08 6.72
CA LEU A 154 -17.78 -7.59 5.46
C LEU A 154 -18.87 -8.65 5.68
N GLY A 155 -18.84 -9.34 6.82
CA GLY A 155 -19.84 -10.32 7.22
C GLY A 155 -21.26 -9.75 7.30
N HIS A 156 -21.41 -8.45 7.59
CA HIS A 156 -22.70 -7.78 7.66
C HIS A 156 -23.36 -7.53 6.30
N PHE A 157 -22.60 -7.54 5.20
CA PHE A 157 -23.17 -7.28 3.88
C PHE A 157 -23.84 -8.51 3.28
N GLN A 158 -24.89 -8.29 2.49
CA GLN A 158 -25.54 -9.34 1.71
C GLN A 158 -24.61 -9.88 0.61
N LEU A 159 -24.85 -11.11 0.17
CA LEU A 159 -24.05 -11.77 -0.88
C LEU A 159 -23.99 -10.94 -2.17
N GLU A 160 -25.11 -10.33 -2.57
CA GLU A 160 -25.18 -9.48 -3.76
C GLU A 160 -24.21 -8.28 -3.68
N THR A 161 -24.13 -7.63 -2.52
CA THR A 161 -23.20 -6.52 -2.28
C THR A 161 -21.76 -7.01 -2.33
N ILE A 162 -21.46 -8.14 -1.68
CA ILE A 162 -20.11 -8.73 -1.72
C ILE A 162 -19.73 -9.13 -3.15
N GLN A 163 -20.68 -9.63 -3.96
CA GLN A 163 -20.45 -9.97 -5.36
C GLN A 163 -20.10 -8.72 -6.20
N ARG A 164 -20.80 -7.60 -5.97
CA ARG A 164 -20.46 -6.32 -6.62
C ARG A 164 -19.08 -5.82 -6.21
N LEU A 165 -18.75 -5.91 -4.92
CA LEU A 165 -17.42 -5.57 -4.43
C LEU A 165 -16.34 -6.47 -5.01
N LEU A 166 -16.62 -7.76 -5.20
CA LEU A 166 -15.70 -8.72 -5.80
C LEU A 166 -15.33 -8.33 -7.23
N LEU A 167 -16.28 -7.80 -8.01
CA LEU A 167 -15.98 -7.30 -9.36
C LEU A 167 -14.96 -6.16 -9.30
N VAL A 168 -15.13 -5.20 -8.38
CA VAL A 168 -14.18 -4.08 -8.22
C VAL A 168 -12.86 -4.51 -7.57
N ALA A 169 -12.87 -5.59 -6.78
CA ALA A 169 -11.66 -6.13 -6.16
C ALA A 169 -10.77 -6.88 -7.15
N ILE A 170 -11.33 -7.36 -8.27
CA ILE A 170 -10.63 -8.13 -9.31
C ILE A 170 -10.24 -7.24 -10.52
N PHE A 171 -10.97 -6.14 -10.76
CA PHE A 171 -10.78 -5.20 -11.88
C PHE A 171 -10.38 -3.80 -11.41
#